data_AF-A0A949B446-F1
#
_entry.id   AF-A0A949B446-F1
#
_cell.length_a   1.000
_cell.length_b   1.000
_cell.length_c   1.000
_cell.angle_alpha   90.00
_cell.angle_beta   90.00
_cell.angle_gamma   90.00
#
_symmetry.space_group_name_H-M   'P 1'
#
loop_
_entity.id
_entity.type
_entity.pdbx_description
1 polymer ?
#
loop_
_entity_poly.entity_id
_entity_poly.type
_entity_poly.pdbx_seq_one_letter_code
_entity_poly.pdbx_strand_id
1 'polypeptide(L)'
;MTNEELIIERLDHIEAQLAPLAKSIKGINEFKEDLTPLASNVIQLMIKELEDVESSFQLEDLLEMIKRMLRSVRNITYSMKQLENIIDFITTLEPLLKSTVPQIINYLDDLEQRGVFRVIQAMLEIRAKIAAAYTPEDIEEIGDGVVTLIGLAKKLTDPQTIAFFEKMADLPRQVDLATSKDVGPLGFFSACSGKEVKAGLGVLMELTKGLGKLKNSTDPERVASKYSA
;
A
#
# COMPACT_ATOMS: atom_id res chain seq x y z
N MET A 1 48.35 -76.04 -42.23
CA MET A 1 48.24 -74.71 -42.85
C MET A 1 49.62 -74.11 -42.97
N THR A 2 50.00 -73.69 -44.17
CA THR A 2 51.29 -73.01 -44.42
C THR A 2 51.17 -71.54 -44.02
N ASN A 3 52.29 -70.89 -43.72
CA ASN A 3 52.30 -69.49 -43.25
C ASN A 3 51.62 -68.51 -44.24
N GLU A 4 51.58 -68.87 -45.53
CA GLU A 4 50.95 -68.09 -46.59
C GLU A 4 49.41 -68.09 -46.46
N GLU A 5 48.81 -69.24 -46.14
CA GLU A 5 47.36 -69.34 -45.92
C GLU A 5 46.92 -68.50 -44.71
N LEU A 6 47.74 -68.47 -43.66
CA LEU A 6 47.48 -67.71 -42.43
C LEU A 6 47.64 -66.19 -42.62
N ILE A 7 48.49 -65.77 -43.57
CA ILE A 7 48.63 -64.37 -43.96
C ILE A 7 47.43 -63.91 -44.78
N ILE A 8 46.97 -64.72 -45.73
CA ILE A 8 45.81 -64.41 -46.57
C ILE A 8 44.54 -64.32 -45.71
N GLU A 9 44.33 -65.27 -44.80
CA GLU A 9 43.19 -65.25 -43.89
C GLU A 9 43.16 -63.99 -43.00
N ARG A 10 44.33 -63.53 -42.52
CA ARG A 10 44.42 -62.28 -41.75
C ARG A 10 44.17 -61.04 -42.59
N LEU A 11 44.62 -61.03 -43.85
CA LEU A 11 44.35 -59.95 -44.80
C LEU A 11 42.84 -59.87 -45.11
N ASP A 12 42.20 -61.01 -45.39
CA ASP A 12 40.77 -61.09 -45.64
C ASP A 12 39.95 -60.63 -44.42
N HIS A 13 40.40 -60.98 -43.22
CA HIS A 13 39.75 -60.54 -41.98
C HIS A 13 39.91 -59.03 -41.73
N ILE A 14 41.07 -58.46 -42.05
CA ILE A 14 41.30 -57.01 -41.97
C ILE A 14 40.46 -56.29 -43.02
N GLU A 15 40.37 -56.81 -44.24
CA GLU A 15 39.54 -56.24 -45.31
C GLU A 15 38.05 -56.29 -44.97
N ALA A 16 37.56 -57.39 -44.39
CA ALA A 16 36.20 -57.52 -43.90
C ALA A 16 35.86 -56.52 -42.77
N GLN A 17 36.84 -56.19 -41.92
CA GLN A 17 36.69 -55.17 -40.87
C GLN A 17 36.76 -53.74 -41.41
N LEU A 18 37.50 -53.51 -42.50
CA LEU A 18 37.66 -52.20 -43.14
C LEU A 18 36.56 -51.87 -44.15
N ALA A 19 35.88 -52.87 -44.73
CA ALA A 19 34.78 -52.71 -45.66
C ALA A 19 33.62 -51.81 -45.13
N PRO A 20 33.11 -51.98 -43.89
CA PRO A 20 32.08 -51.09 -43.35
C PRO A 20 32.59 -49.66 -43.05
N LEU A 21 33.89 -49.50 -42.78
CA LEU A 21 34.52 -48.18 -42.63
C LEU A 21 34.65 -47.49 -44.00
N ALA A 22 35.06 -48.20 -45.04
CA ALA A 22 35.10 -47.70 -46.41
C ALA A 22 33.71 -47.29 -46.91
N LYS A 23 32.67 -48.07 -46.58
CA LYS A 23 31.27 -47.74 -46.89
C LYS A 23 30.78 -46.51 -46.13
N SER A 24 31.15 -46.35 -44.86
CA SER A 24 30.85 -45.15 -44.07
C SER A 24 31.54 -43.91 -44.62
N ILE A 25 32.80 -44.03 -45.06
CA ILE A 25 33.54 -42.93 -45.71
C ILE A 25 32.90 -42.55 -47.06
N LYS A 26 32.44 -43.54 -47.83
CA LYS A 26 31.74 -43.31 -49.09
C LYS A 26 30.41 -42.58 -48.87
N GLY A 27 29.63 -42.96 -47.86
CA GLY A 27 28.40 -42.26 -47.50
C GLY A 27 28.62 -40.81 -47.03
N ILE A 28 29.75 -40.52 -46.37
CA ILE A 28 30.14 -39.14 -46.02
C ILE A 28 30.52 -38.34 -47.27
N ASN A 29 31.22 -38.97 -48.23
CA ASN A 29 31.58 -38.32 -49.49
C ASN A 29 30.35 -38.05 -50.36
N GLU A 30 29.41 -39.00 -50.46
CA GLU A 30 28.14 -38.82 -51.18
C GLU A 30 27.28 -37.72 -50.51
N PHE A 31 27.14 -37.73 -49.18
CA PHE A 31 26.47 -36.65 -48.45
C PHE A 31 27.13 -35.28 -48.65
N LYS A 32 28.46 -35.24 -48.73
CA LYS A 32 29.21 -34.02 -49.04
C LYS A 32 28.99 -33.59 -50.49
N GLU A 33 28.98 -34.51 -51.44
CA GLU A 33 28.71 -34.25 -52.87
C GLU A 33 27.28 -33.75 -53.08
N ASP A 34 26.29 -34.24 -52.32
CA ASP A 34 24.90 -33.82 -52.38
C ASP A 34 24.64 -32.48 -51.65
N LEU A 35 25.34 -32.23 -50.54
CA LEU A 35 25.23 -30.96 -49.80
C LEU A 35 25.93 -29.80 -50.51
N THR A 36 27.02 -30.05 -51.23
CA THR A 36 27.80 -29.01 -51.91
C THR A 36 26.95 -28.16 -52.88
N PRO A 37 26.17 -28.75 -53.80
CA PRO A 37 25.31 -27.99 -54.71
C PRO A 37 24.11 -27.36 -53.99
N LEU A 38 23.53 -28.02 -52.99
CA LEU A 38 22.43 -27.45 -52.20
C LEU A 38 22.88 -26.19 -51.43
N ALA A 39 24.05 -26.25 -50.79
CA ALA A 39 24.64 -25.12 -50.09
C ALA A 39 24.98 -23.99 -51.07
N SER A 40 25.52 -24.31 -52.25
CA SER A 40 25.82 -23.33 -53.29
C SER A 40 24.56 -22.63 -53.81
N ASN A 41 23.48 -23.38 -54.05
CA ASN A 41 22.20 -22.85 -54.52
C ASN A 41 21.52 -21.95 -53.46
N VAL A 42 21.55 -22.34 -52.18
CA VAL A 42 20.99 -21.54 -51.08
C VAL A 42 21.75 -20.23 -50.90
N ILE A 43 23.08 -20.25 -51.03
CA ILE A 43 23.91 -19.05 -50.96
C ILE A 43 23.58 -18.10 -52.13
N GLN A 44 23.43 -18.62 -53.35
CA GLN A 44 23.08 -17.79 -54.52
C GLN A 44 21.67 -17.22 -54.45
N LEU A 45 20.69 -17.99 -53.95
CA LEU A 45 19.33 -17.50 -53.71
C LEU A 45 19.31 -16.38 -52.67
N MET A 46 20.00 -16.56 -51.54
CA MET A 46 20.15 -15.50 -50.55
C MET A 46 20.79 -14.26 -51.15
N ILE A 47 21.88 -14.37 -51.91
CA ILE A 47 22.54 -13.21 -52.56
C ILE A 47 21.55 -12.46 -53.48
N LYS A 48 20.74 -13.20 -54.25
CA LYS A 48 19.77 -12.63 -55.19
C LYS A 48 18.57 -11.97 -54.49
N GLU A 49 18.06 -12.56 -53.42
CA GLU A 49 16.95 -11.99 -52.63
C GLU A 49 17.41 -10.86 -51.69
N LEU A 50 18.70 -10.81 -51.36
CA LEU A 50 19.34 -9.72 -50.62
C LEU A 50 19.74 -8.53 -51.52
N GLU A 51 19.83 -8.72 -52.84
CA GLU A 51 20.05 -7.65 -53.83
C GLU A 51 18.88 -6.64 -53.85
N ASP A 52 17.67 -7.08 -53.46
CA ASP A 52 16.49 -6.23 -53.29
C ASP A 52 16.46 -5.47 -51.95
N VAL A 53 17.37 -5.76 -51.01
CA VAL A 53 17.46 -5.11 -49.69
C VAL A 53 18.58 -4.06 -49.71
N GLU A 54 18.21 -2.79 -49.95
CA GLU A 54 19.09 -1.61 -50.11
C GLU A 54 20.49 -1.68 -49.42
N SER A 55 21.54 -1.49 -50.25
CA SER A 55 22.96 -1.07 -50.07
C SER A 55 23.75 -1.27 -48.76
N SER A 56 23.17 -1.82 -47.70
CA SER A 56 23.73 -1.84 -46.35
C SER A 56 23.91 -3.25 -45.81
N PHE A 57 23.51 -4.26 -46.57
CA PHE A 57 23.54 -5.65 -46.15
C PHE A 57 24.79 -6.35 -46.69
N GLN A 58 25.77 -6.61 -45.84
CA GLN A 58 26.95 -7.41 -46.18
C GLN A 58 26.78 -8.85 -45.66
N LEU A 59 27.30 -9.82 -46.40
CA LEU A 59 27.26 -11.23 -45.98
C LEU A 59 28.00 -11.43 -44.65
N GLU A 60 29.02 -10.62 -44.41
CA GLU A 60 29.76 -10.52 -43.16
C GLU A 60 28.84 -10.14 -41.98
N ASP A 61 27.90 -9.21 -42.16
CA ASP A 61 26.95 -8.77 -41.13
C ASP A 61 25.95 -9.88 -40.77
N LEU A 62 25.50 -10.65 -41.76
CA LEU A 62 24.67 -11.84 -41.53
C LEU A 62 25.42 -12.88 -40.70
N LEU A 63 26.68 -13.17 -41.06
CA LEU A 63 27.52 -14.12 -40.32
C LEU A 63 27.84 -13.63 -38.91
N GLU A 64 28.04 -12.32 -38.72
CA GLU A 64 28.19 -11.71 -37.41
C GLU A 64 26.90 -11.82 -36.58
N MET A 65 25.73 -11.56 -37.18
CA MET A 65 24.43 -11.72 -36.54
C MET A 65 24.19 -13.17 -36.09
N ILE A 66 24.51 -14.15 -36.95
CA ILE A 66 24.41 -15.58 -36.61
C ILE A 66 25.36 -15.92 -35.45
N LYS A 67 26.63 -15.48 -35.50
CA LYS A 67 27.58 -15.68 -34.39
C LYS A 67 27.07 -15.03 -33.09
N ARG A 68 26.52 -13.82 -33.18
CA ARG A 68 25.99 -13.07 -32.04
C ARG A 68 24.74 -13.74 -31.47
N MET A 69 23.88 -14.29 -32.31
CA MET A 69 22.73 -15.10 -31.92
C MET A 69 23.19 -16.39 -31.21
N LEU A 70 24.12 -17.14 -31.79
CA LEU A 70 24.71 -18.36 -31.20
C LEU A 70 25.35 -18.08 -29.83
N ARG A 71 26.09 -16.97 -29.72
CA ARG A 71 26.68 -16.53 -28.44
C ARG A 71 25.62 -16.05 -27.44
N SER A 72 24.50 -15.56 -27.91
CA SER A 72 23.37 -15.08 -27.11
C SER A 72 22.36 -16.17 -26.77
N VAL A 73 22.48 -17.40 -27.30
CA VAL A 73 21.62 -18.54 -26.97
C VAL A 73 21.50 -18.71 -25.46
N ARG A 74 22.59 -18.55 -24.71
CA ARG A 74 22.57 -18.61 -23.23
C ARG A 74 21.64 -17.57 -22.61
N ASN A 75 21.64 -16.35 -23.13
CA ASN A 75 20.79 -15.26 -22.65
C ASN A 75 19.33 -15.49 -23.04
N ILE A 76 19.07 -15.97 -24.27
CA ILE A 76 17.72 -16.32 -24.74
C ILE A 76 17.16 -17.45 -23.88
N THR A 77 17.93 -18.52 -23.65
CA THR A 77 17.53 -19.63 -22.78
C THR A 77 17.29 -19.16 -21.35
N TYR A 78 18.10 -18.24 -20.83
CA TYR A 78 17.86 -17.66 -19.52
C TYR A 78 16.55 -16.86 -19.47
N SER A 79 16.28 -16.00 -20.46
CA SER A 79 15.03 -15.24 -20.55
C SER A 79 13.81 -16.16 -20.67
N MET A 80 13.89 -17.23 -21.46
CA MET A 80 12.83 -18.24 -21.56
C MET A 80 12.55 -18.90 -20.21
N LYS A 81 13.61 -19.26 -19.46
CA LYS A 81 13.46 -19.78 -18.10
C LYS A 81 12.85 -18.75 -17.13
N GLN A 82 13.17 -17.47 -17.28
CA GLN A 82 12.53 -16.43 -16.47
C GLN A 82 11.04 -16.29 -16.80
N LEU A 83 10.66 -16.40 -18.08
CA LEU A 83 9.25 -16.41 -18.49
C LEU A 83 8.52 -17.63 -17.92
N GLU A 84 9.15 -18.81 -17.96
CA GLU A 84 8.62 -20.03 -17.33
C GLU A 84 8.41 -19.82 -15.82
N ASN A 85 9.40 -19.29 -15.11
CA ASN A 85 9.27 -18.96 -13.68
C ASN A 85 8.13 -17.97 -13.39
N ILE A 86 7.92 -16.96 -14.25
CA ILE A 86 6.81 -16.00 -14.10
C ILE A 86 5.46 -16.70 -14.32
N ILE A 87 5.36 -17.55 -15.34
CA ILE A 87 4.15 -18.32 -15.62
C ILE A 87 3.85 -19.26 -14.46
N ASP A 88 4.85 -19.96 -13.93
CA ASP A 88 4.72 -20.85 -12.76
C ASP A 88 4.27 -20.07 -11.53
N PHE A 89 4.84 -18.88 -11.31
CA PHE A 89 4.44 -18.00 -10.22
C PHE A 89 2.98 -17.54 -10.36
N ILE A 90 2.58 -17.08 -11.56
CA ILE A 90 1.18 -16.69 -11.83
C ILE A 90 0.24 -17.88 -11.65
N THR A 91 0.59 -19.05 -12.16
CA THR A 91 -0.20 -20.28 -12.04
C THR A 91 -0.34 -20.69 -10.56
N THR A 92 0.71 -20.52 -9.77
CA THR A 92 0.69 -20.77 -8.32
C THR A 92 -0.21 -19.76 -7.58
N LEU A 93 -0.19 -18.49 -7.99
CA LEU A 93 -1.02 -17.45 -7.39
C LEU A 93 -2.47 -17.45 -7.91
N GLU A 94 -2.74 -18.01 -9.08
CA GLU A 94 -4.04 -17.95 -9.74
C GLU A 94 -5.20 -18.39 -8.82
N PRO A 95 -5.12 -19.50 -8.06
CA PRO A 95 -6.18 -19.89 -7.13
C PRO A 95 -6.38 -18.86 -6.00
N LEU A 96 -5.29 -18.28 -5.48
CA LEU A 96 -5.34 -17.25 -4.44
C LEU A 96 -5.99 -15.99 -4.98
N LEU A 97 -5.63 -15.56 -6.19
CA LEU A 97 -6.23 -14.41 -6.85
C LEU A 97 -7.72 -14.64 -7.12
N LYS A 98 -8.08 -15.81 -7.67
CA LYS A 98 -9.49 -16.19 -7.92
C LYS A 98 -10.34 -16.18 -6.64
N SER A 99 -9.75 -16.51 -5.50
CA SER A 99 -10.44 -16.47 -4.20
C SER A 99 -10.45 -15.08 -3.56
N THR A 100 -9.34 -14.36 -3.65
CA THR A 100 -9.11 -13.11 -2.89
C THR A 100 -9.63 -11.88 -3.61
N VAL A 101 -9.50 -11.81 -4.95
CA VAL A 101 -9.95 -10.67 -5.74
C VAL A 101 -11.46 -10.43 -5.57
N PRO A 102 -12.34 -11.44 -5.65
CA PRO A 102 -13.77 -11.22 -5.39
C PRO A 102 -14.05 -10.72 -3.97
N GLN A 103 -13.30 -11.18 -2.96
CA GLN A 103 -13.46 -10.72 -1.58
C GLN A 103 -13.06 -9.26 -1.43
N ILE A 104 -11.95 -8.85 -2.06
CA ILE A 104 -11.53 -7.44 -2.09
C ILE A 104 -12.58 -6.60 -2.81
N ILE A 105 -13.08 -7.04 -3.97
CA ILE A 105 -14.13 -6.33 -4.71
C ILE A 105 -15.37 -6.15 -3.83
N ASN A 106 -15.87 -7.22 -3.21
CA ASN A 106 -17.04 -7.15 -2.34
C ASN A 106 -16.81 -6.24 -1.13
N TYR A 107 -15.62 -6.26 -0.54
CA TYR A 107 -15.27 -5.38 0.56
C TYR A 107 -15.22 -3.92 0.13
N LEU A 108 -14.59 -3.62 -1.01
CA LEU A 108 -14.55 -2.26 -1.57
C LEU A 108 -15.95 -1.78 -1.96
N ASP A 109 -16.80 -2.65 -2.50
CA ASP A 109 -18.20 -2.35 -2.82
C ASP A 109 -19.01 -2.05 -1.55
N ASP A 110 -18.85 -2.84 -0.48
CA ASP A 110 -19.48 -2.54 0.83
C ASP A 110 -19.02 -1.18 1.39
N LEU A 111 -17.72 -0.86 1.28
CA LEU A 111 -17.21 0.46 1.65
C LEU A 111 -17.83 1.58 0.81
N GLU A 112 -17.99 1.37 -0.50
CA GLU A 112 -18.62 2.33 -1.41
C GLU A 112 -20.11 2.52 -1.08
N GLN A 113 -20.86 1.44 -0.89
CA GLN A 113 -22.28 1.46 -0.52
C GLN A 113 -22.50 2.18 0.82
N ARG A 114 -21.65 1.92 1.81
CA ARG A 114 -21.64 2.64 3.10
C ARG A 114 -21.18 4.10 2.97
N GLY A 115 -20.70 4.52 1.80
CA GLY A 115 -20.28 5.88 1.51
C GLY A 115 -18.91 6.24 2.08
N VAL A 116 -18.10 5.26 2.48
CA VAL A 116 -16.78 5.49 3.09
C VAL A 116 -15.86 6.27 2.15
N PHE A 117 -15.84 5.94 0.86
CA PHE A 117 -15.05 6.69 -0.13
C PHE A 117 -15.51 8.13 -0.29
N ARG A 118 -16.82 8.40 -0.22
CA ARG A 118 -17.36 9.77 -0.25
C ARG A 118 -16.89 10.58 0.96
N VAL A 119 -16.85 9.97 2.15
CA VAL A 119 -16.34 10.63 3.36
C VAL A 119 -14.84 10.91 3.23
N ILE A 120 -14.05 9.93 2.77
CA ILE A 120 -12.61 10.12 2.57
C ILE A 120 -12.34 11.25 1.58
N GLN A 121 -13.05 11.26 0.44
CA GLN A 121 -12.92 12.32 -0.55
C GLN A 121 -13.30 13.70 0.02
N ALA A 122 -14.42 13.79 0.73
CA ALA A 122 -14.82 15.05 1.38
C ALA A 122 -13.76 15.53 2.39
N MET A 123 -13.16 14.63 3.16
CA MET A 123 -12.07 14.97 4.09
C MET A 123 -10.82 15.45 3.36
N LEU A 124 -10.46 14.85 2.23
CA LEU A 124 -9.36 15.32 1.39
C LEU A 124 -9.63 16.71 0.81
N GLU A 125 -10.87 16.97 0.36
CA GLU A 125 -11.27 18.28 -0.14
C GLU A 125 -11.27 19.35 0.94
N ILE A 126 -11.73 19.03 2.16
CA ILE A 126 -11.65 19.93 3.31
C ILE A 126 -10.18 20.27 3.60
N ARG A 127 -9.31 19.26 3.64
CA ARG A 127 -7.86 19.46 3.81
C ARG A 127 -7.26 20.33 2.72
N ALA A 128 -7.63 20.11 1.46
CA ALA A 128 -7.16 20.93 0.34
C ALA A 128 -7.63 22.39 0.44
N LYS A 129 -8.90 22.62 0.82
CA LYS A 129 -9.45 23.97 1.04
C LYS A 129 -8.74 24.68 2.19
N ILE A 130 -8.48 23.98 3.28
CA ILE A 130 -7.74 24.53 4.43
C ILE A 130 -6.32 24.89 4.01
N ALA A 131 -5.60 23.98 3.34
CA ALA A 131 -4.24 24.23 2.87
C ALA A 131 -4.12 25.34 1.82
N ALA A 132 -5.19 25.60 1.05
CA ALA A 132 -5.23 26.71 0.10
C ALA A 132 -5.56 28.06 0.75
N ALA A 133 -6.26 28.06 1.88
CA ALA A 133 -6.75 29.28 2.55
C ALA A 133 -5.84 29.77 3.70
N TYR A 134 -5.05 28.87 4.27
CA TYR A 134 -4.29 29.10 5.51
C TYR A 134 -2.83 28.65 5.35
N THR A 135 -1.90 29.31 6.05
CA THR A 135 -0.50 28.87 6.07
C THR A 135 -0.35 27.64 6.97
N PRO A 136 0.78 26.91 6.90
CA PRO A 136 1.05 25.80 7.82
C PRO A 136 0.93 26.18 9.30
N GLU A 137 1.37 27.39 9.66
CA GLU A 137 1.31 27.91 11.03
C GLU A 137 -0.14 28.17 11.47
N ASP A 138 -0.96 28.76 10.59
CA ASP A 138 -2.38 28.97 10.85
C ASP A 138 -3.12 27.64 11.09
N ILE A 139 -2.76 26.59 10.34
CA ILE A 139 -3.37 25.26 10.47
C ILE A 139 -3.01 24.62 11.81
N GLU A 140 -1.79 24.82 12.29
CA GLU A 140 -1.34 24.33 13.60
C GLU A 140 -2.11 25.02 14.74
N GLU A 141 -2.25 26.34 14.69
CA GLU A 141 -3.01 27.11 15.68
C GLU A 141 -4.51 26.73 15.68
N ILE A 142 -5.11 26.58 14.50
CA ILE A 142 -6.49 26.08 14.36
C ILE A 142 -6.61 24.66 14.93
N GLY A 143 -5.63 23.80 14.68
CA GLY A 143 -5.59 22.43 15.21
C GLY A 143 -5.64 22.40 16.73
N ASP A 144 -4.80 23.19 17.39
CA ASP A 144 -4.76 23.32 18.84
C ASP A 144 -6.07 23.88 19.41
N GLY A 145 -6.66 24.85 18.71
CA GLY A 145 -7.98 25.39 19.02
C GLY A 145 -9.08 24.33 18.96
N VAL A 146 -9.11 23.51 17.90
CA VAL A 146 -10.09 22.42 17.75
C VAL A 146 -9.92 21.36 18.83
N VAL A 147 -8.69 20.97 19.16
CA VAL A 147 -8.41 20.02 20.26
C VAL A 147 -8.90 20.58 21.59
N THR A 148 -8.70 21.87 21.84
CA THR A 148 -9.20 22.56 23.04
C THR A 148 -10.73 22.51 23.11
N LEU A 149 -11.42 22.81 22.00
CA LEU A 149 -12.87 22.75 21.93
C LEU A 149 -13.42 21.33 22.15
N ILE A 150 -12.77 20.30 21.60
CA ILE A 150 -13.12 18.90 21.86
C ILE A 150 -12.91 18.56 23.34
N GLY A 151 -11.83 19.03 23.95
CA GLY A 151 -11.57 18.88 25.37
C GLY A 151 -12.65 19.54 26.24
N LEU A 152 -13.15 20.71 25.84
CA LEU A 152 -14.28 21.37 26.50
C LEU A 152 -15.58 20.58 26.32
N ALA A 153 -15.88 20.10 25.11
CA ALA A 153 -17.04 19.26 24.85
C ALA A 153 -17.01 18.01 25.75
N LYS A 154 -15.85 17.35 25.88
CA LYS A 154 -15.67 16.21 26.78
C LYS A 154 -15.98 16.55 28.25
N LYS A 155 -15.53 17.72 28.73
CA LYS A 155 -15.81 18.20 30.10
C LYS A 155 -17.29 18.52 30.33
N LEU A 156 -17.99 19.01 29.31
CA LEU A 156 -19.43 19.24 29.36
C LEU A 156 -20.21 17.92 29.38
N THR A 157 -19.70 16.89 28.72
CA THR A 157 -20.26 15.53 28.76
C THR A 157 -19.85 14.70 29.99
N ASP A 158 -19.10 15.29 30.94
CA ASP A 158 -18.75 14.59 32.17
C ASP A 158 -20.02 14.29 32.99
N PRO A 159 -20.16 13.07 33.55
CA PRO A 159 -21.34 12.68 34.33
C PRO A 159 -21.68 13.66 35.47
N GLN A 160 -20.68 14.26 36.12
CA GLN A 160 -20.90 15.25 37.19
C GLN A 160 -21.48 16.56 36.64
N THR A 161 -20.99 17.03 35.49
CA THR A 161 -21.49 18.22 34.81
C THR A 161 -22.92 18.01 34.33
N ILE A 162 -23.19 16.88 33.67
CA ILE A 162 -24.54 16.50 33.23
C ILE A 162 -25.50 16.44 34.43
N ALA A 163 -25.14 15.72 35.50
CA ALA A 163 -25.98 15.59 36.68
C ALA A 163 -26.25 16.93 37.38
N PHE A 164 -25.30 17.86 37.35
CA PHE A 164 -25.51 19.22 37.85
C PHE A 164 -26.51 19.99 36.98
N PHE A 165 -26.36 19.93 35.64
CA PHE A 165 -27.29 20.59 34.71
C PHE A 165 -28.71 20.00 34.77
N GLU A 166 -28.84 18.68 34.86
CA GLU A 166 -30.15 18.01 35.02
C GLU A 166 -30.85 18.48 36.29
N LYS A 167 -30.14 18.48 37.43
CA LYS A 167 -30.69 18.99 38.70
C LYS A 167 -31.15 20.43 38.61
N MET A 168 -30.38 21.29 37.94
CA MET A 168 -30.74 22.70 37.71
C MET A 168 -31.96 22.84 36.79
N ALA A 169 -32.03 22.02 35.73
CA ALA A 169 -33.13 22.03 34.78
C ALA A 169 -34.46 21.53 35.37
N ASP A 170 -34.41 20.68 36.40
CA ASP A 170 -35.58 20.21 37.13
C ASP A 170 -36.04 21.15 38.27
N LEU A 171 -35.23 22.16 38.65
CA LEU A 171 -35.62 23.13 39.70
C LEU A 171 -36.96 23.83 39.42
N PRO A 172 -37.27 24.29 38.19
CA PRO A 172 -38.56 24.94 37.91
C PRO A 172 -39.76 24.00 38.02
N ARG A 173 -39.57 22.67 37.97
CA ARG A 173 -40.65 21.68 38.19
C ARG A 173 -40.90 21.44 39.68
N GLN A 174 -39.89 21.67 40.51
CA GLN A 174 -39.93 21.44 41.95
C GLN A 174 -40.28 22.71 42.74
N VAL A 175 -40.17 23.88 42.11
CA VAL A 175 -40.52 25.17 42.69
C VAL A 175 -41.78 25.69 42.00
N ASP A 176 -42.86 25.84 42.74
CA ASP A 176 -44.09 26.45 42.23
C ASP A 176 -43.93 27.98 42.13
N LEU A 177 -43.38 28.43 41.01
CA LEU A 177 -43.11 29.84 40.74
C LEU A 177 -44.40 30.67 40.57
N ALA A 178 -45.55 30.02 40.36
CA ALA A 178 -46.83 30.68 40.15
C ALA A 178 -47.53 31.09 41.46
N THR A 179 -47.16 30.48 42.60
CA THR A 179 -47.79 30.71 43.91
C THR A 179 -46.84 31.33 44.96
N SER A 180 -45.67 31.80 44.52
CA SER A 180 -44.67 32.40 45.41
C SER A 180 -45.21 33.65 46.12
N LYS A 181 -45.24 33.62 47.46
CA LYS A 181 -45.67 34.76 48.28
C LYS A 181 -44.53 35.74 48.45
N ASP A 182 -44.82 37.03 48.28
CA ASP A 182 -43.87 38.09 48.58
C ASP A 182 -43.39 38.01 50.03
N VAL A 183 -42.08 38.02 50.23
CA VAL A 183 -41.47 37.92 51.56
C VAL A 183 -41.20 39.34 52.07
N GLY A 184 -41.93 39.77 53.10
CA GLY A 184 -41.73 41.08 53.73
C GLY A 184 -40.39 41.20 54.48
N PRO A 185 -39.96 42.41 54.92
CA PRO A 185 -38.64 42.64 55.52
C PRO A 185 -38.35 41.76 56.76
N LEU A 186 -39.36 41.55 57.62
CA LEU A 186 -39.25 40.63 58.77
C LEU A 186 -39.24 39.16 58.33
N GLY A 187 -40.06 38.84 57.32
CA GLY A 187 -40.17 37.52 56.73
C GLY A 187 -38.86 37.07 56.08
N PHE A 188 -38.12 37.98 55.46
CA PHE A 188 -36.83 37.71 54.81
C PHE A 188 -35.80 37.22 55.82
N PHE A 189 -35.73 37.87 56.99
CA PHE A 189 -34.81 37.45 58.05
C PHE A 189 -35.19 36.07 58.62
N SER A 190 -36.50 35.81 58.78
CA SER A 190 -36.97 34.47 59.19
C SER A 190 -36.75 33.41 58.10
N ALA A 191 -36.89 33.75 56.82
CA ALA A 191 -36.69 32.84 55.70
C ALA A 191 -35.22 32.42 55.56
N CYS A 192 -34.30 33.37 55.74
CA CYS A 192 -32.86 33.10 55.85
C CYS A 192 -32.48 32.19 57.03
N SER A 193 -33.37 32.02 58.02
CA SER A 193 -33.14 31.10 59.14
C SER A 193 -33.49 29.63 58.82
N GLY A 194 -34.22 29.37 57.73
CA GLY A 194 -34.62 28.05 57.27
C GLY A 194 -33.44 27.16 56.85
N LYS A 195 -33.58 25.84 57.03
CA LYS A 195 -32.49 24.87 56.77
C LYS A 195 -32.14 24.80 55.27
N GLU A 196 -33.14 24.91 54.42
CA GLU A 196 -33.06 24.85 52.97
C GLU A 196 -32.38 26.11 52.40
N VAL A 197 -32.74 27.29 52.92
CA VAL A 197 -32.12 28.57 52.52
C VAL A 197 -30.66 28.63 52.96
N LYS A 198 -30.34 28.16 54.17
CA LYS A 198 -28.96 28.03 54.65
C LYS A 198 -28.13 27.06 53.81
N ALA A 199 -28.71 25.92 53.41
CA ALA A 199 -28.05 24.97 52.53
C ALA A 199 -27.77 25.59 51.14
N GLY A 200 -28.76 26.29 50.55
CA GLY A 200 -28.60 26.99 49.28
C GLY A 200 -27.54 28.10 49.34
N LEU A 201 -27.55 28.92 50.38
CA LEU A 201 -26.51 29.94 50.63
C LEU A 201 -25.13 29.30 50.83
N GLY A 202 -25.04 28.15 51.48
CA GLY A 202 -23.80 27.37 51.62
C GLY A 202 -23.25 26.91 50.26
N VAL A 203 -24.11 26.38 49.39
CA VAL A 203 -23.74 26.01 48.01
C VAL A 203 -23.26 27.23 47.22
N LEU A 204 -23.99 28.35 47.30
CA LEU A 204 -23.59 29.61 46.66
C LEU A 204 -22.24 30.13 47.17
N MET A 205 -21.97 30.03 48.48
CA MET A 205 -20.68 30.40 49.06
C MET A 205 -19.55 29.50 48.56
N GLU A 206 -19.77 28.18 48.44
CA GLU A 206 -18.76 27.27 47.90
C GLU A 206 -18.50 27.51 46.40
N LEU A 207 -19.54 27.77 45.61
CA LEU A 207 -19.39 28.19 44.21
C LEU A 207 -18.60 29.51 44.11
N THR A 208 -18.91 30.49 44.98
CA THR A 208 -18.21 31.78 45.04
C THR A 208 -16.74 31.61 45.46
N LYS A 209 -16.45 30.74 46.44
CA LYS A 209 -15.08 30.38 46.82
C LYS A 209 -14.34 29.69 45.68
N GLY A 210 -15.03 28.82 44.93
CA GLY A 210 -14.49 28.19 43.72
C GLY A 210 -14.08 29.22 42.67
N LEU A 211 -14.95 30.18 42.38
CA LEU A 211 -14.65 31.31 41.48
C LEU A 211 -13.47 32.15 41.98
N GLY A 212 -13.38 32.40 43.28
CA GLY A 212 -12.24 33.09 43.89
C GLY A 212 -10.92 32.34 43.75
N LYS A 213 -10.93 31.00 43.84
CA LYS A 213 -9.75 30.16 43.61
C LYS A 213 -9.29 30.18 42.16
N LEU A 214 -10.20 30.24 41.18
CA LEU A 214 -9.86 30.35 39.76
C LEU A 214 -9.11 31.66 39.46
N LYS A 215 -9.56 32.79 40.01
CA LYS A 215 -8.88 34.09 39.90
C LYS A 215 -7.46 34.07 40.49
N ASN A 216 -7.29 33.42 41.65
CA ASN A 216 -5.98 33.31 42.29
C ASN A 216 -5.04 32.29 41.64
N SER A 217 -5.54 31.45 40.72
CA SER A 217 -4.76 30.47 39.97
C SER A 217 -4.27 31.01 38.62
N THR A 218 -4.79 32.17 38.18
CA THR A 218 -4.40 32.86 36.93
C THR A 218 -3.45 34.04 37.16
N ASP A 219 -3.00 34.24 38.41
CA ASP A 219 -2.06 35.30 38.78
C ASP A 219 -0.60 34.85 38.56
N PRO A 220 0.14 35.44 37.59
CA PRO A 220 1.51 35.03 37.28
C PRO A 220 2.51 35.27 38.41
N GLU A 221 2.24 36.17 39.37
CA GLU A 221 3.18 36.47 40.46
C GLU A 221 3.33 35.35 41.50
N ARG A 222 2.34 34.44 41.62
CA ARG A 222 2.39 33.35 42.61
C ARG A 222 2.90 32.02 42.08
N VAL A 223 3.01 31.84 40.76
CA VAL A 223 3.62 30.64 40.17
C VAL A 223 5.14 30.64 40.42
N ALA A 224 5.77 31.82 40.46
CA ALA A 224 7.20 31.98 40.75
C ALA A 224 7.58 31.61 42.21
N SER A 225 6.68 31.84 43.18
CA SER A 225 6.93 31.50 44.59
C SER A 225 6.93 30.00 44.88
N LYS A 226 6.46 29.15 43.95
CA LYS A 226 6.43 27.69 44.14
C LYS A 226 7.71 26.97 43.70
N TYR A 227 8.66 27.69 43.09
CA TYR A 227 9.96 27.17 42.64
C TYR A 227 11.17 27.83 43.34
N SER A 228 10.94 28.56 44.43
CA SER A 228 12.00 29.10 45.28
C SER A 228 11.78 28.66 46.73
N ALA A 229 11.97 27.37 46.97
CA ALA A 229 12.29 26.77 48.26
C ALA A 229 13.10 25.50 48.03
#